data_AF-A1K236-F1
#
_entry.id   AF-A1K236-F1
#
_cell.length_a   1.000
_cell.length_b   1.000
_cell.length_c   1.000
_cell.angle_alpha   90.00
_cell.angle_beta   90.00
_cell.angle_gamma   90.00
#
_symmetry.space_group_name_H-M   'P 1'
#
loop_
_entity.id
_entity.type
_entity.pdbx_description
1 polymer ?
#
loop_
_entity_poly.entity_id
_entity_poly.type
_entity_poly.pdbx_seq_one_letter_code
_entity_poly.pdbx_strand_id
1 'polypeptide(L)'
;MTSPLHRLLFAACLLAAWPPAHAAAPAVPELGQWFTLEPAVRRERAHQIREQLADASPAERQAFRAALRERLAALPPERRRSVADQLQQEWRELSPQERDAMRAERRAYLRSLSREERRQLLEDRRAMLQRLSPEERQRWQQGLER
;
A
#
# COMPACT_ATOMS: atom_id res chain seq x y z
N MET A 1 -38.93 -14.87 65.42
CA MET A 1 -38.60 -16.27 65.11
C MET A 1 -37.97 -16.31 63.73
N THR A 2 -36.71 -16.79 63.64
CA THR A 2 -36.01 -17.41 62.49
C THR A 2 -36.05 -16.70 61.12
N SER A 3 -34.99 -16.43 60.37
CA SER A 3 -33.52 -16.50 60.47
C SER A 3 -32.98 -15.88 59.15
N PRO A 4 -31.68 -15.56 59.05
CA PRO A 4 -31.07 -14.72 58.02
C PRO A 4 -30.38 -15.53 56.90
N LEU A 5 -30.56 -15.17 55.63
CA LEU A 5 -29.84 -15.74 54.49
C LEU A 5 -29.51 -14.62 53.48
N HIS A 6 -28.31 -14.06 53.56
CA HIS A 6 -27.14 -14.43 52.78
C HIS A 6 -27.14 -13.88 51.34
N ARG A 7 -26.19 -12.95 51.12
CA ARG A 7 -25.24 -12.91 50.00
C ARG A 7 -25.85 -12.97 48.58
N LEU A 8 -25.65 -11.91 47.81
CA LEU A 8 -24.65 -11.91 46.74
C LEU A 8 -24.67 -10.55 46.00
N LEU A 9 -23.58 -9.81 46.18
CA LEU A 9 -23.09 -8.85 45.20
C LEU A 9 -22.91 -9.58 43.86
N PHE A 10 -23.64 -9.18 42.83
CA PHE A 10 -23.23 -9.42 41.46
C PHE A 10 -23.12 -8.07 40.74
N ALA A 11 -21.93 -7.48 40.89
CA ALA A 11 -21.44 -6.49 39.95
C ALA A 11 -21.23 -7.22 38.61
N ALA A 12 -22.21 -7.10 37.72
CA ALA A 12 -22.02 -7.48 36.33
C ALA A 12 -21.13 -6.43 35.66
N CYS A 13 -19.82 -6.59 35.79
CA CYS A 13 -18.85 -5.98 34.89
C CYS A 13 -19.12 -6.51 33.48
N LEU A 14 -19.95 -5.80 32.71
CA LEU A 14 -19.97 -5.90 31.26
C LEU A 14 -18.61 -5.43 30.75
N LEU A 15 -17.65 -6.35 30.69
CA LEU A 15 -16.49 -6.24 29.83
C LEU A 15 -17.00 -6.32 28.39
N ALA A 16 -17.56 -5.20 27.91
CA ALA A 16 -17.63 -4.95 26.48
C ALA A 16 -16.18 -4.97 26.00
N ALA A 17 -15.76 -6.09 25.42
CA ALA A 17 -14.56 -6.16 24.62
C ALA A 17 -14.76 -5.17 23.48
N TRP A 18 -14.32 -3.93 23.68
CA TRP A 18 -14.18 -2.98 22.59
C TRP A 18 -13.22 -3.65 21.61
N PRO A 19 -13.64 -3.96 20.38
CA PRO A 19 -12.66 -4.43 19.40
C PRO A 19 -11.61 -3.33 19.32
N PRO A 20 -10.30 -3.65 19.42
CA PRO A 20 -9.29 -2.64 19.21
C PRO A 20 -9.64 -1.92 17.91
N ALA A 21 -9.77 -0.59 17.99
CA ALA A 21 -10.01 0.26 16.86
C ALA A 21 -8.78 0.12 15.95
N HIS A 22 -8.75 -0.92 15.13
CA HIS A 22 -7.82 -1.04 14.03
C HIS A 22 -8.19 0.10 13.10
N ALA A 23 -7.29 1.07 12.97
CA ALA A 23 -7.42 2.10 11.95
C ALA A 23 -7.64 1.37 10.62
N ALA A 24 -8.82 1.54 10.03
CA ALA A 24 -9.15 0.91 8.77
C ALA A 24 -8.04 1.23 7.77
N ALA A 25 -7.53 0.20 7.07
CA ALA A 25 -6.48 0.38 6.10
C ALA A 25 -6.79 1.53 5.12
N PRO A 26 -5.76 2.26 4.63
CA PRO A 26 -5.97 3.43 3.79
C PRO A 26 -6.84 3.08 2.59
N ALA A 27 -7.78 3.95 2.25
CA ALA A 27 -8.45 3.86 0.96
C ALA A 27 -7.42 4.11 -0.16
N VAL A 28 -7.58 3.41 -1.29
CA VAL A 28 -6.79 3.71 -2.48
C VAL A 28 -7.16 5.12 -2.96
N PRO A 29 -6.19 6.01 -3.23
CA PRO A 29 -6.48 7.35 -3.73
C PRO A 29 -7.24 7.33 -5.07
N GLU A 30 -8.01 8.39 -5.31
CA GLU A 30 -8.60 8.65 -6.63
C GLU A 30 -7.50 8.99 -7.64
N LEU A 31 -7.25 8.08 -8.58
CA LEU A 31 -6.08 8.15 -9.46
C LEU A 31 -6.10 9.38 -10.38
N GLY A 32 -7.28 9.84 -10.81
CA GLY A 32 -7.41 11.04 -11.63
C GLY A 32 -6.88 12.30 -10.92
N GLN A 33 -7.12 12.42 -9.62
CA GLN A 33 -6.62 13.54 -8.81
C GLN A 33 -5.19 13.31 -8.32
N TRP A 34 -4.82 12.05 -8.07
CA TRP A 34 -3.50 11.69 -7.56
C TRP A 34 -2.37 12.16 -8.47
N PHE A 35 -2.52 11.98 -9.79
CA PHE A 35 -1.49 12.36 -10.75
C PHE A 35 -1.46 13.86 -11.07
N THR A 36 -2.49 14.62 -10.68
CA THR A 36 -2.50 16.09 -10.80
C THR A 36 -1.89 16.80 -9.59
N LEU A 37 -1.62 16.07 -8.50
CA LEU A 37 -0.94 16.64 -7.33
C LEU A 37 0.50 17.04 -7.68
N GLU A 38 0.99 18.07 -6.99
CA GLU A 38 2.41 18.42 -7.00
C GLU A 38 3.25 17.22 -6.54
N PRO A 39 4.42 16.94 -7.18
CA PRO A 39 5.23 15.78 -6.85
C PRO A 39 5.59 15.64 -5.37
N ALA A 40 5.93 16.74 -4.68
CA ALA A 40 6.26 16.72 -3.26
C ALA A 40 5.06 16.29 -2.39
N VAL A 41 3.87 16.84 -2.66
CA VAL A 41 2.63 16.48 -1.97
C VAL A 41 2.27 15.01 -2.22
N ARG A 42 2.43 14.55 -3.47
CA ARG A 42 2.18 13.14 -3.82
C ARG A 42 3.15 12.20 -3.08
N ARG A 43 4.42 12.56 -2.96
CA ARG A 43 5.42 11.76 -2.22
C ARG A 43 5.08 11.67 -0.74
N GLU A 44 4.72 12.78 -0.11
CA GLU A 44 4.33 12.81 1.30
C GLU A 44 3.09 11.93 1.56
N ARG A 45 2.04 12.05 0.73
CA ARG A 45 0.88 11.17 0.85
C ARG A 45 1.23 9.70 0.61
N ALA A 46 2.14 9.41 -0.32
CA ALA A 46 2.59 8.04 -0.56
C ALA A 46 3.39 7.48 0.62
N HIS A 47 4.16 8.30 1.33
CA HIS A 47 4.82 7.94 2.59
C HIS A 47 3.78 7.59 3.66
N GLN A 48 2.80 8.47 3.89
CA GLN A 48 1.72 8.24 4.88
C GLN A 48 0.93 6.96 4.62
N ILE A 49 0.57 6.69 3.36
CA ILE A 49 -0.10 5.43 2.97
C ILE A 49 0.77 4.21 3.30
N ARG A 50 2.09 4.29 3.09
CA ARG A 50 2.99 3.17 3.38
C ARG A 50 3.14 2.91 4.86
N GLU A 51 3.20 3.95 5.69
CA GLU A 51 3.19 3.83 7.15
C GLU A 51 1.91 3.13 7.63
N GLN A 52 0.75 3.60 7.17
CA GLN A 52 -0.53 2.98 7.53
C GLN A 52 -0.63 1.51 7.06
N LEU A 53 -0.09 1.19 5.87
CA LEU A 53 -0.06 -0.19 5.39
C LEU A 53 0.95 -1.06 6.16
N ALA A 54 2.02 -0.49 6.72
CA ALA A 54 2.96 -1.24 7.55
C ALA A 54 2.26 -1.77 8.81
N ASP A 55 1.35 -0.99 9.38
CA ASP A 55 0.55 -1.37 10.56
C ASP A 55 -0.71 -2.21 10.21
N ALA A 56 -1.15 -2.17 8.95
CA ALA A 56 -2.31 -2.94 8.49
C ALA A 56 -2.07 -4.46 8.51
N SER A 57 -3.16 -5.24 8.58
CA SER A 57 -3.09 -6.70 8.44
C SER A 57 -2.69 -7.11 7.02
N PRO A 58 -2.17 -8.34 6.81
CA PRO A 58 -1.88 -8.86 5.47
C PRO A 58 -3.08 -8.85 4.53
N ALA A 59 -4.29 -9.15 5.05
CA ALA A 59 -5.54 -9.16 4.28
C ALA A 59 -5.91 -7.75 3.79
N GLU A 60 -5.79 -6.75 4.66
CA GLU A 60 -6.03 -5.35 4.31
C GLU A 60 -5.01 -4.84 3.28
N ARG A 61 -3.73 -5.15 3.46
CA ARG A 61 -2.71 -4.81 2.45
C ARG A 61 -3.00 -5.49 1.11
N GLN A 62 -3.48 -6.73 1.12
CA GLN A 62 -3.88 -7.43 -0.10
C GLN A 62 -5.07 -6.75 -0.77
N ALA A 63 -6.10 -6.38 0.00
CA ALA A 63 -7.26 -5.64 -0.50
C ALA A 63 -6.86 -4.30 -1.11
N PHE A 64 -5.98 -3.54 -0.43
CA PHE A 64 -5.43 -2.28 -0.96
C PHE A 64 -4.73 -2.49 -2.30
N ARG A 65 -3.83 -3.47 -2.40
CA ARG A 65 -3.11 -3.79 -3.65
C ARG A 65 -4.06 -4.20 -4.77
N ALA A 66 -5.10 -4.98 -4.45
CA ALA A 66 -6.11 -5.41 -5.40
C ALA A 66 -6.89 -4.21 -5.97
N ALA A 67 -7.43 -3.36 -5.09
CA ALA A 67 -8.15 -2.15 -5.47
C ALA A 67 -7.26 -1.16 -6.26
N LEU A 68 -5.99 -1.02 -5.89
CA LEU A 68 -5.05 -0.16 -6.63
C LEU A 68 -4.81 -0.70 -8.05
N ARG A 69 -4.64 -2.01 -8.20
CA ARG A 69 -4.45 -2.64 -9.51
C ARG A 69 -5.67 -2.48 -10.40
N GLU A 70 -6.87 -2.66 -9.84
CA GLU A 70 -8.13 -2.49 -10.55
C GLU A 70 -8.31 -1.04 -11.03
N ARG A 71 -8.11 -0.06 -10.13
CA ARG A 71 -8.18 1.36 -10.49
C ARG A 71 -7.17 1.74 -11.55
N LEU A 72 -5.93 1.24 -11.46
CA LEU A 72 -4.91 1.48 -12.49
C LEU A 72 -5.30 0.84 -13.82
N ALA A 73 -5.87 -0.36 -13.81
CA ALA A 73 -6.32 -1.05 -15.02
C ALA A 73 -7.50 -0.34 -15.70
N ALA A 74 -8.35 0.34 -14.92
CA ALA A 74 -9.45 1.15 -15.43
C ALA A 74 -9.01 2.46 -16.10
N LEU A 75 -7.75 2.88 -15.95
CA LEU A 75 -7.23 4.06 -16.65
C LEU A 75 -7.11 3.80 -18.17
N PRO A 76 -7.52 4.76 -19.02
CA PRO A 76 -7.29 4.69 -20.45
C PRO A 76 -5.81 4.40 -20.79
N PRO A 77 -5.52 3.59 -21.82
CA PRO A 77 -4.14 3.23 -22.18
C PRO A 77 -3.21 4.44 -22.36
N GLU A 78 -3.71 5.51 -22.97
CA GLU A 78 -2.99 6.76 -23.22
C GLU A 78 -2.67 7.47 -21.91
N ARG A 79 -3.62 7.48 -20.97
CA ARG A 79 -3.40 8.03 -19.62
C ARG A 79 -2.39 7.20 -18.83
N ARG A 80 -2.41 5.87 -18.94
CA ARG A 80 -1.39 5.02 -18.30
C ARG A 80 0.01 5.31 -18.82
N ARG A 81 0.16 5.52 -20.14
CA ARG A 81 1.45 5.89 -20.76
C ARG A 81 1.93 7.26 -20.27
N SER A 82 1.07 8.27 -20.33
CA SER A 82 1.40 9.62 -19.86
C SER A 82 1.82 9.66 -18.38
N VAL A 83 1.12 8.91 -17.52
CA VAL A 83 1.51 8.78 -16.10
C VAL A 83 2.87 8.09 -15.94
N ALA A 84 3.13 7.02 -16.70
CA ALA A 84 4.42 6.33 -16.65
C ALA A 84 5.58 7.24 -17.07
N ASP A 85 5.39 8.01 -18.16
CA ASP A 85 6.39 8.96 -18.67
C ASP A 85 6.64 10.07 -17.66
N GLN A 86 5.58 10.64 -17.06
CA GLN A 86 5.69 11.66 -16.01
C GLN A 86 6.48 11.14 -14.81
N LEU A 87 6.13 9.97 -14.27
CA LEU A 87 6.84 9.38 -13.12
C LEU A 87 8.30 9.08 -13.45
N GLN A 88 8.60 8.70 -14.70
CA GLN A 88 9.97 8.47 -15.15
C GLN A 88 10.76 9.78 -15.23
N GLN A 89 10.17 10.88 -15.70
CA GLN A 89 10.80 12.19 -15.71
C GLN A 89 11.08 12.67 -14.28
N GLU A 90 10.07 12.62 -13.40
CA GLU A 90 10.22 12.98 -11.99
C GLU A 90 11.34 12.19 -11.31
N TRP A 91 11.47 10.88 -11.60
CA TRP A 91 12.56 10.07 -11.07
C TRP A 91 13.96 10.53 -11.52
N ARG A 92 14.09 10.98 -12.78
CA ARG A 92 15.37 11.47 -13.31
C ARG A 92 15.76 12.83 -12.73
N GLU A 93 14.78 13.63 -12.34
CA GLU A 93 15.00 14.95 -11.73
C GLU A 93 15.45 14.85 -10.27
N LEU A 94 15.21 13.71 -9.60
CA LEU A 94 15.64 13.50 -8.22
C LEU A 94 17.18 13.44 -8.10
N SER A 95 17.68 14.11 -7.07
CA SER A 95 19.08 13.99 -6.67
C SER A 95 19.43 12.54 -6.29
N PRO A 96 20.72 12.14 -6.35
CA PRO A 96 21.15 10.82 -5.89
C PRO A 96 20.69 10.50 -4.47
N GLN A 97 20.76 11.48 -3.56
CA GLN A 97 20.36 11.33 -2.16
C GLN A 97 18.85 11.07 -2.01
N GLU A 98 18.01 11.79 -2.75
CA GLU A 98 16.55 11.55 -2.73
C GLU A 98 16.20 10.17 -3.29
N ARG A 99 16.85 9.75 -4.37
CA ARG A 99 16.67 8.40 -4.93
C ARG A 99 17.10 7.33 -3.94
N ASP A 100 18.19 7.54 -3.21
CA ASP A 100 18.66 6.63 -2.16
C ASP A 100 17.67 6.53 -1.01
N ALA A 101 17.13 7.67 -0.56
CA ALA A 101 16.10 7.72 0.48
C ALA A 101 14.83 6.94 0.07
N MET A 102 14.33 7.18 -1.15
CA MET A 102 13.18 6.43 -1.67
C MET A 102 13.45 4.92 -1.80
N ARG A 103 14.66 4.54 -2.24
CA ARG A 103 15.07 3.13 -2.28
C ARG A 103 15.16 2.52 -0.88
N ALA A 104 15.64 3.26 0.11
CA ALA A 104 15.72 2.81 1.49
C ALA A 104 14.33 2.61 2.11
N GLU A 105 13.42 3.56 1.90
CA GLU A 105 12.05 3.49 2.38
C GLU A 105 11.30 2.30 1.75
N ARG A 106 11.46 2.09 0.44
CA ARG A 106 10.92 0.90 -0.23
C ARG A 106 11.47 -0.40 0.36
N ARG A 107 12.76 -0.46 0.67
CA ARG A 107 13.37 -1.62 1.33
C ARG A 107 12.83 -1.83 2.74
N ALA A 108 12.58 -0.77 3.50
CA ALA A 108 11.99 -0.84 4.83
C ALA A 108 10.57 -1.41 4.76
N TYR A 109 9.73 -0.88 3.87
CA TYR A 109 8.38 -1.39 3.64
C TYR A 109 8.39 -2.87 3.20
N LEU A 110 9.26 -3.27 2.27
CA LEU A 110 9.36 -4.68 1.88
C LEU A 110 9.82 -5.60 3.03
N ARG A 111 10.58 -5.08 4.00
CA ARG A 111 11.00 -5.83 5.19
C ARG A 111 9.88 -5.98 6.23
N SER A 112 8.89 -5.09 6.26
CA SER A 112 7.71 -5.25 7.14
C SER A 112 6.73 -6.31 6.64
N LEU A 113 6.82 -6.70 5.35
CA LEU A 113 5.97 -7.73 4.77
C LEU A 113 6.40 -9.14 5.19
N SER A 114 5.41 -10.02 5.36
CA SER A 114 5.66 -11.45 5.54
C SER A 114 6.33 -12.09 4.32
N ARG A 115 6.89 -13.29 4.50
CA ARG A 115 7.49 -14.06 3.39
C ARG A 115 6.47 -14.36 2.29
N GLU A 116 5.24 -14.71 2.68
CA GLU A 116 4.15 -15.02 1.75
C GLU A 116 3.77 -13.78 0.92
N GLU A 117 3.61 -12.63 1.56
CA GLU A 117 3.31 -11.38 0.86
C GLU A 117 4.41 -10.98 -0.12
N ARG A 118 5.69 -11.15 0.27
CA ARG A 118 6.81 -10.92 -0.65
C ARG A 118 6.79 -11.87 -1.84
N ARG A 119 6.45 -13.14 -1.63
CA ARG A 119 6.30 -14.12 -2.70
C ARG A 119 5.18 -13.70 -3.66
N GLN A 120 4.02 -13.31 -3.13
CA GLN A 120 2.90 -12.82 -3.94
C GLN A 120 3.29 -11.62 -4.81
N LEU A 121 4.06 -10.66 -4.26
CA LEU A 121 4.54 -9.51 -5.04
C LEU A 121 5.47 -9.93 -6.20
N LEU A 122 6.30 -10.95 -6.01
CA LEU A 122 7.16 -11.48 -7.07
C LEU A 122 6.35 -12.22 -8.14
N GLU A 123 5.34 -12.98 -7.75
CA GLU A 123 4.42 -13.68 -8.65
C GLU A 123 3.60 -12.67 -9.47
N ASP A 124 3.05 -11.64 -8.83
CA ASP A 124 2.36 -10.53 -9.49
C ASP A 124 3.24 -9.83 -10.53
N ARG A 125 4.51 -9.53 -10.15
CA ARG A 125 5.49 -8.93 -11.07
C ARG A 125 5.75 -9.86 -12.25
N ARG A 126 5.91 -11.16 -12.02
CA ARG A 126 6.16 -12.15 -13.08
C ARG A 126 4.97 -12.23 -14.04
N ALA A 127 3.75 -12.31 -13.51
CA ALA A 127 2.53 -12.34 -14.31
C ALA A 127 2.34 -11.07 -15.14
N MET A 128 2.68 -9.90 -14.58
CA MET A 128 2.68 -8.64 -15.33
C MET A 128 3.69 -8.67 -16.48
N LEU A 129 4.94 -9.06 -16.23
CA LEU A 129 5.98 -9.12 -17.26
C LEU A 129 5.69 -10.13 -18.38
N GLN A 130 4.99 -11.23 -18.07
CA GLN A 130 4.55 -12.21 -19.06
C GLN A 130 3.51 -11.66 -20.04
N ARG A 131 2.74 -10.65 -19.63
CA ARG A 131 1.73 -10.00 -20.48
C ARG A 131 2.32 -8.91 -21.37
N LEU A 132 3.55 -8.46 -21.10
CA LEU A 132 4.24 -7.46 -21.90
C LEU A 132 4.84 -8.06 -23.18
N SER A 133 4.76 -7.31 -24.27
CA SER A 133 5.49 -7.63 -25.50
C SER A 133 7.01 -7.61 -25.26
N PRO A 134 7.82 -8.24 -26.13
CA PRO A 134 9.28 -8.19 -26.01
C PRO A 134 9.83 -6.76 -25.96
N GLU A 135 9.28 -5.86 -26.78
CA GLU A 135 9.67 -4.45 -26.81
C GLU A 135 9.31 -3.72 -25.51
N GLU A 136 8.12 -3.96 -24.96
CA GLU A 136 7.68 -3.38 -23.69
C GLU A 136 8.54 -3.89 -22.51
N ARG A 137 8.93 -5.17 -22.53
CA ARG A 137 9.87 -5.73 -21.54
C ARG A 137 11.25 -5.10 -21.65
N GLN A 138 11.78 -4.89 -22.85
CA GLN A 138 13.07 -4.25 -23.05
C GLN A 138 13.05 -2.80 -22.54
N ARG A 139 12.00 -2.03 -22.85
CA ARG A 139 11.83 -0.67 -22.30
C ARG A 139 11.78 -0.66 -20.78
N TRP A 140 11.06 -1.62 -20.18
CA TRP A 140 11.00 -1.76 -18.73
C TRP A 140 12.36 -2.10 -18.12
N GLN A 141 13.14 -3.00 -18.75
CA GLN A 141 14.50 -3.36 -18.28
C GLN A 141 15.45 -2.15 -18.34
N GLN A 142 15.47 -1.43 -19.45
CA GLN A 142 16.26 -0.21 -19.59
C GLN A 142 15.89 0.88 -18.58
N GLY A 143 14.62 0.91 -18.14
CA GLY A 143 14.16 1.80 -17.08
C GLY A 143 14.65 1.43 -15.67
N LEU A 144 15.14 0.20 -15.46
CA LEU A 144 15.71 -0.25 -14.18
C LEU A 144 17.22 -0.05 -14.09
N GLU A 145 17.92 -0.02 -15.22
CA GLU A 145 19.38 0.08 -15.32
C GLU A 145 19.90 1.53 -15.31
N ARG A 146 18.99 2.52 -15.36
CA ARG A 146 19.28 3.97 -15.34
C ARG A 146 18.83 4.63 -14.04
#